data_AF-A0A2S8PBV6-F1
#
_entry.id   AF-A0A2S8PBV6-F1
#
_cell.length_a   1.000
_cell.length_b   1.000
_cell.length_c   1.000
_cell.angle_alpha   90.00
_cell.angle_beta   90.00
_cell.angle_gamma   90.00
#
_symmetry.space_group_name_H-M   'P 1'
#
loop_
_entity.id
_entity.type
_entity.pdbx_description
1 polymer ?
#
loop_
_entity_poly.entity_id
_entity_poly.type
_entity_poly.pdbx_seq_one_letter_code
_entity_poly.pdbx_strand_id
1 'polypeptide(L)'
;MTTITNSKLHVQAGDLSFTFWESGDLFQAVSGKTMINQLMSSPLDGALNNLYLRIHDDSAIRFYPLLGIRSDSRVRHRGDASSGRE
;
A
#
# COMPACT_ATOMS: atom_id res chain seq x y z
N MET A 1 11.12 -18.22 5.17
CA MET A 1 9.94 -18.04 6.05
C MET A 1 9.89 -16.56 6.38
N THR A 2 9.01 -15.80 5.72
CA THR A 2 8.91 -14.35 5.93
C THR A 2 8.16 -14.11 7.24
N THR A 3 8.83 -13.56 8.24
CA THR A 3 8.19 -13.16 9.49
C THR A 3 7.15 -12.09 9.17
N ILE A 4 5.86 -12.38 9.42
CA ILE A 4 4.79 -11.39 9.24
C ILE A 4 4.91 -10.39 10.39
N THR A 5 5.54 -9.26 10.14
CA THR A 5 5.47 -8.10 11.03
C THR A 5 4.07 -7.51 10.93
N ASN A 6 3.33 -7.52 12.04
CA ASN A 6 1.95 -7.02 12.12
C ASN A 6 1.89 -5.49 12.29
N SER A 7 2.95 -4.80 11.83
CA SER A 7 3.10 -3.35 11.90
C SER A 7 2.50 -2.68 10.67
N LYS A 8 2.01 -1.45 10.88
CA LYS A 8 1.38 -0.64 9.86
C LYS A 8 2.11 0.69 9.69
N LEU A 9 2.17 1.17 8.46
CA LEU A 9 2.73 2.46 8.08
C LEU A 9 1.58 3.45 7.91
N HIS A 10 1.70 4.62 8.53
CA HIS A 10 0.66 5.65 8.51
C HIS A 10 1.19 6.91 7.83
N VAL A 11 0.41 7.44 6.88
CA VAL A 11 0.66 8.70 6.17
C VAL A 11 -0.59 9.56 6.30
N GLN A 12 -0.45 10.82 6.70
CA GLN A 12 -1.59 11.70 6.91
C GLN A 12 -1.29 13.12 6.43
N ALA A 13 -2.28 13.73 5.76
CA ALA A 13 -2.25 15.14 5.37
C ALA A 13 -3.64 15.75 5.58
N GLY A 14 -3.80 16.56 6.63
CA GLY A 14 -5.10 17.07 7.04
C GLY A 14 -6.09 15.93 7.37
N ASP A 15 -7.25 15.96 6.72
CA ASP A 15 -8.33 14.96 6.90
C ASP A 15 -8.12 13.67 6.08
N LEU A 16 -7.11 13.64 5.20
CA LEU A 16 -6.79 12.48 4.38
C LEU A 16 -5.72 11.65 5.07
N SER A 17 -6.02 10.37 5.31
CA SER A 17 -5.12 9.41 5.95
C SER A 17 -5.05 8.10 5.18
N PHE A 18 -3.85 7.54 5.12
CA PHE A 18 -3.59 6.23 4.54
C PHE A 18 -2.83 5.38 5.55
N THR A 19 -3.26 4.13 5.67
CA THR A 19 -2.62 3.10 6.46
C THR A 19 -2.26 1.95 5.54
N PHE A 20 -1.00 1.54 5.57
CA PHE A 20 -0.46 0.44 4.77
C PHE A 20 0.12 -0.65 5.67
N TRP A 21 0.15 -1.87 5.18
CA TRP A 21 1.03 -2.90 5.74
C TRP A 21 2.48 -2.60 5.35
N GLU A 22 3.45 -3.18 6.05
CA GLU A 22 4.87 -3.05 5.69
C GLU A 22 5.21 -3.60 4.29
N SER A 23 4.40 -4.53 3.79
CA SER A 23 4.44 -5.03 2.41
C SER A 23 4.06 -3.96 1.36
N GLY A 24 3.49 -2.83 1.78
CA GLY A 24 3.00 -1.77 0.90
C GLY A 24 1.56 -1.97 0.44
N ASP A 25 0.86 -3.00 0.93
CA ASP A 25 -0.56 -3.18 0.71
C ASP A 25 -1.36 -2.10 1.45
N LEU A 26 -2.33 -1.49 0.78
CA LEU A 26 -3.25 -0.56 1.42
C LEU A 26 -4.15 -1.32 2.39
N PHE A 27 -4.07 -1.00 3.68
CA PHE A 27 -5.03 -1.45 4.68
C PHE A 27 -6.28 -0.57 4.61
N GLN A 28 -6.11 0.74 4.72
CA GLN A 28 -7.23 1.68 4.77
C GLN A 28 -6.81 3.06 4.27
N ALA A 29 -7.64 3.67 3.44
CA ALA A 29 -7.60 5.06 3.03
C ALA A 29 -8.90 5.74 3.47
N VAL A 30 -8.80 6.84 4.22
CA VAL A 30 -9.95 7.58 4.76
C VAL A 30 -9.76 9.07 4.50
N SER A 31 -10.83 9.74 4.07
CA SER A 31 -10.93 11.19 4.02
C SER A 31 -12.09 11.65 4.90
N GLY A 32 -11.78 12.27 6.03
CA GLY A 32 -12.78 12.64 7.04
C GLY A 32 -13.50 11.41 7.61
N LYS A 33 -14.78 11.23 7.26
CA LYS A 33 -15.59 10.07 7.69
C LYS A 33 -15.78 9.02 6.60
N THR A 34 -15.26 9.26 5.40
CA THR A 34 -15.48 8.39 4.25
C THR A 34 -14.27 7.50 4.03
N MET A 35 -14.49 6.19 4.04
CA MET A 35 -13.50 5.21 3.61
C MET A 35 -13.47 5.16 2.09
N ILE A 36 -12.28 5.33 1.51
CA ILE A 36 -12.07 5.40 0.05
C ILE A 36 -11.98 4.00 -0.54
N ASN A 37 -11.19 3.10 0.05
CA ASN A 37 -11.16 1.69 -0.35
C ASN A 37 -12.37 0.93 0.21
N GLN A 38 -12.89 -0.02 -0.55
CA GLN A 38 -14.09 -0.78 -0.15
C GLN A 38 -13.81 -1.89 0.87
N LEU A 39 -12.57 -2.39 0.91
CA LEU A 39 -12.18 -3.53 1.73
C LEU A 39 -10.89 -3.23 2.49
N MET A 40 -10.88 -3.54 3.79
CA MET A 40 -9.65 -3.56 4.58
C MET A 40 -8.88 -4.84 4.30
N SER A 41 -7.61 -4.72 3.93
CA SER A 41 -6.78 -5.87 3.58
C SER A 41 -6.24 -6.62 4.80
N SER A 42 -5.94 -7.91 4.63
CA SER A 42 -5.21 -8.70 5.61
C SER A 42 -3.72 -8.72 5.25
N PRO A 43 -2.81 -8.91 6.22
CA PRO A 43 -1.38 -9.02 5.95
C PRO A 43 -1.01 -10.34 5.23
N LEU A 44 -1.95 -11.29 5.12
CA LEU A 44 -1.74 -12.56 4.42
C LEU A 44 -2.18 -12.47 2.95
N ASP A 45 -3.35 -11.88 2.69
CA ASP A 45 -3.96 -11.87 1.35
C ASP A 45 -3.51 -10.67 0.51
N GLY A 46 -3.11 -9.58 1.18
CA GLY A 46 -2.80 -8.29 0.58
C GLY A 46 -4.04 -7.47 0.21
N ALA A 47 -3.82 -6.32 -0.41
CA ALA A 47 -4.88 -5.42 -0.84
C ALA A 47 -5.46 -5.81 -2.20
N LEU A 48 -6.73 -5.45 -2.42
CA LEU A 48 -7.40 -5.66 -3.71
C LEU A 48 -6.84 -4.73 -4.79
N ASN A 49 -6.45 -3.51 -4.42
CA ASN A 49 -5.88 -2.54 -5.36
C ASN A 49 -4.43 -2.89 -5.69
N ASN A 50 -4.02 -2.64 -6.93
CA ASN A 50 -2.64 -2.81 -7.35
C ASN A 50 -2.33 -1.94 -8.58
N LEU A 51 -1.05 -1.82 -8.91
CA LEU A 51 -0.57 -1.31 -10.19
C LEU A 51 0.10 -2.46 -10.92
N TYR A 52 -0.26 -2.70 -12.18
CA TYR A 52 0.30 -3.78 -12.97
C TYR A 52 1.13 -3.26 -14.12
N LEU A 53 2.39 -3.70 -14.22
CA LEU A 53 3.17 -3.58 -15.44
C LEU A 53 2.71 -4.67 -16.40
N ARG A 54 2.36 -4.30 -17.63
CA ARG A 54 2.06 -5.26 -18.70
C ARG A 54 3.06 -5.08 -19.84
N ILE A 55 3.72 -6.17 -20.22
CA ILE A 55 4.65 -6.22 -21.34
C ILE A 55 3.96 -7.01 -22.46
N HIS A 56 3.78 -6.34 -23.60
CA HIS A 56 3.20 -6.93 -24.81
C HIS A 56 4.35 -7.37 -25.71
N ASP A 57 4.41 -8.66 -26.05
CA ASP A 57 5.26 -9.17 -27.12
C ASP A 57 4.42 -9.98 -28.11
N ASP A 58 5.06 -10.42 -29.20
CA ASP A 58 4.39 -11.12 -30.29
C ASP A 58 3.76 -12.46 -29.87
N SER A 59 4.16 -13.02 -28.75
CA SER A 59 3.74 -14.34 -28.27
C SER A 59 2.75 -14.31 -27.10
N ALA A 60 2.82 -13.27 -26.25
CA ALA A 60 2.04 -13.19 -25.03
C ALA A 60 2.00 -11.78 -24.42
N ILE A 61 1.07 -11.60 -23.48
CA ILE A 61 1.07 -10.48 -22.53
C ILE A 61 1.54 -11.00 -21.19
N ARG A 62 2.67 -10.51 -20.69
CA ARG A 62 3.14 -10.75 -19.32
C ARG A 62 2.68 -9.63 -18.41
N PHE A 63 2.27 -9.96 -17.18
CA PHE A 63 1.86 -8.97 -16.19
C PHE A 63 2.58 -9.17 -14.85
N TYR A 64 2.92 -8.06 -14.20
CA TYR A 64 3.65 -8.05 -12.94
C TYR A 64 2.97 -7.08 -11.97
N PRO A 65 2.57 -7.53 -10.76
CA PRO A 65 2.12 -6.62 -9.72
C PRO A 65 3.30 -5.77 -9.24
N LEU A 66 3.06 -4.47 -9.04
CA LEU A 66 4.09 -3.52 -8.62
C LEU A 66 3.94 -3.09 -7.16
N LEU A 67 2.78 -3.36 -6.54
CA LEU A 67 2.48 -3.00 -5.16
C LEU A 67 2.13 -4.23 -4.31
N GLY A 68 2.37 -4.09 -3.01
CA GLY A 68 1.91 -5.04 -1.99
C GLY A 68 2.72 -6.33 -1.92
N ILE A 69 2.24 -7.24 -1.09
CA ILE A 69 2.88 -8.52 -0.74
C ILE A 69 3.04 -9.47 -1.92
N ARG A 70 2.28 -9.25 -3.00
CA ARG A 70 2.36 -10.02 -4.25
C ARG A 70 3.44 -9.50 -5.19
N SER A 71 4.05 -8.35 -4.89
CA SER A 71 5.17 -7.78 -5.63
C SER A 71 6.48 -8.03 -4.88
N ASP A 72 7.60 -8.05 -5.62
CA ASP A 72 8.95 -8.10 -5.03
C ASP A 72 9.48 -6.70 -4.64
N SER A 73 8.57 -5.71 -4.50
CA SER A 73 8.92 -4.33 -4.23
C SER A 73 9.47 -4.13 -2.82
N ARG A 74 10.44 -3.22 -2.68
CA ARG A 74 10.94 -2.76 -1.38
C ARG A 74 10.21 -1.49 -0.97
N VAL A 75 9.51 -1.54 0.16
CA VAL A 75 8.77 -0.39 0.69
C VAL A 75 9.66 0.42 1.62
N ARG A 76 9.57 1.75 1.49
CA ARG A 76 10.21 2.69 2.41
C ARG A 76 9.23 3.81 2.72
N HIS A 77 9.06 4.10 4.01
CA HIS A 77 8.31 5.25 4.48
C HIS A 77 9.29 6.23 5.12
N ARG A 78 9.29 7.48 4.67
CA ARG A 78 9.88 8.59 5.43
C ARG A 78 8.74 9.24 6.17
N GLY A 79 8.77 9.17 7.50
CA GLY A 79 7.83 9.93 8.32
C GLY A 79 7.96 11.41 8.02
N ASP A 80 6.86 12.14 8.18
CA ASP A 80 6.87 13.59 8.03
C ASP A 80 7.75 14.21 9.12
N ALA A 81 8.64 15.12 8.72
CA ALA A 81 9.37 15.95 9.65
C ALA A 81 8.36 16.92 10.31
N SER A 82 7.77 16.53 11.43
CA SER A 82 7.03 17.46 12.26
C SER A 82 8.03 18.40 12.95
N SER A 83 8.18 19.63 12.43
CA SER A 83 8.70 20.73 13.23
C SER A 83 7.89 22.01 13.00
N GLY A 84 6.98 22.25 13.94
CA GLY A 84 6.69 23.57 14.53
C GLY A 84 6.07 24.64 13.64
N ARG A 85 4.79 24.92 13.87
CA ARG A 85 4.32 26.30 14.10
C ARG A 85 3.23 26.26 15.18
N GLU A 86 3.57 26.83 16.33
CA GLU A 86 2.63 27.50 17.25
C GLU A 86 1.96 28.69 16.53
#